data_AF-A0A1G1LPQ0-F1
#
_entry.id   AF-A0A1G1LPQ0-F1
#
_cell.length_a   1.000
_cell.length_b   1.000
_cell.length_c   1.000
_cell.angle_alpha   90.00
_cell.angle_beta   90.00
_cell.angle_gamma   90.00
#
_symmetry.space_group_name_H-M   'P 1'
#
loop_
_entity.id
_entity.type
_entity.pdbx_description
1 polymer ?
#
loop_
_entity_poly.entity_id
_entity_poly.type
_entity_poly.pdbx_seq_one_letter_code
_entity_poly.pdbx_strand_id
1 'polypeptide(L)' 'MQKHSHALDWMSAHPEEVDKHGGKWVAVTDGGIVASGDSLPEVSSVLRRKGMKLDDVMVMKVPRKDEEMLAFT' A
#
# COMPACT_ATOMS: atom_id res chain seq x y z
N MET A 1 -7.13 1.91 18.90
CA MET A 1 -7.15 2.42 17.51
C MET A 1 -5.82 3.13 17.22
N GLN A 2 -4.77 2.41 16.79
CA GLN A 2 -3.45 2.98 16.45
C GLN A 2 -2.77 2.34 15.21
N LYS A 3 -3.41 1.36 14.55
CA LYS A 3 -2.78 0.56 13.48
C LYS A 3 -2.36 1.36 12.24
N HIS A 4 -3.03 2.47 11.95
CA HIS A 4 -2.74 3.30 10.77
C HIS A 4 -1.45 4.12 10.92
N SER A 5 -1.03 4.44 12.15
CA SER A 5 0.19 5.22 12.40
C SER A 5 1.43 4.44 11.97
N HIS A 6 1.54 3.19 12.41
CA HIS A 6 2.74 2.37 12.17
C HIS A 6 2.92 1.98 10.70
N ALA A 7 1.83 1.79 9.95
CA ALA A 7 1.91 1.52 8.52
C ALA A 7 2.43 2.74 7.75
N LEU A 8 2.02 3.95 8.14
CA LEU A 8 2.54 5.19 7.56
C LEU A 8 4.03 5.37 7.90
N ASP A 9 4.40 5.16 9.16
CA ASP A 9 5.79 5.22 9.62
C ASP A 9 6.69 4.26 8.82
N TRP A 10 6.22 3.02 8.60
CA TRP A 10 6.96 2.04 7.81
C TRP A 10 7.16 2.49 6.36
N MET A 11 6.11 2.98 5.69
CA MET A 11 6.20 3.45 4.31
C MET A 11 7.13 4.66 4.19
N SER A 12 7.06 5.60 5.12
CA SER A 12 7.96 6.75 5.16
C SER A 12 9.42 6.35 5.37
N ALA A 13 9.67 5.26 6.11
CA ALA A 13 11.01 4.71 6.30
C ALA A 13 11.52 3.89 5.09
N HIS A 14 10.63 3.40 4.21
CA HIS A 14 10.96 2.52 3.08
C HIS A 14 10.45 3.04 1.72
N PRO A 15 10.75 4.29 1.33
CA PRO A 15 10.20 4.89 0.11
C PRO A 15 10.59 4.13 -1.16
N GLU A 16 11.81 3.60 -1.24
CA GLU A 16 12.27 2.82 -2.40
C GLU A 16 11.52 1.49 -2.57
N GLU A 17 11.00 0.92 -1.47
CA GLU A 17 10.20 -0.28 -1.54
C GLU A 17 8.78 0.04 -2.01
N VAL A 18 8.20 1.12 -1.50
CA VAL A 18 6.89 1.63 -1.92
C VAL A 18 6.88 1.99 -3.41
N ASP A 19 7.93 2.66 -3.89
CA ASP A 19 8.09 3.09 -5.28
C ASP A 19 8.00 1.94 -6.30
N LYS A 20 8.44 0.73 -5.92
CA LYS A 20 8.35 -0.47 -6.78
C LYS A 20 6.90 -0.85 -7.10
N HIS A 21 5.94 -0.32 -6.34
CA HIS A 21 4.51 -0.54 -6.52
C HIS A 21 3.79 0.64 -7.16
N GLY A 22 4.51 1.58 -7.78
CA GLY A 22 3.93 2.75 -8.47
C GLY A 22 2.75 2.39 -9.39
N GLY A 23 1.62 3.06 -9.19
CA GLY A 23 0.36 2.86 -9.91
C GLY A 23 -0.53 1.74 -9.37
N LYS A 24 -0.06 0.93 -8.42
CA LYS A 24 -0.80 -0.21 -7.85
C LYS A 24 -1.51 0.15 -6.55
N TRP A 25 -2.50 -0.65 -6.21
CA TRP A 25 -3.02 -0.71 -4.85
C TRP A 25 -2.13 -1.60 -4.00
N VAL A 26 -1.81 -1.16 -2.79
CA VAL A 26 -1.02 -1.90 -1.81
C VAL A 26 -1.76 -2.02 -0.50
N ALA A 27 -1.56 -3.14 0.20
CA ALA A 27 -1.95 -3.33 1.58
C ALA A 27 -0.69 -3.40 2.45
N VAL A 28 -0.66 -2.60 3.51
CA VAL A 28 0.52 -2.34 4.35
C VAL A 28 0.20 -2.62 5.82
N THR A 29 1.15 -3.25 6.49
CA THR A 29 1.20 -3.47 7.93
C THR A 29 2.38 -2.73 8.55
N ASP A 30 2.53 -2.79 9.86
CA ASP A 30 3.74 -2.37 10.57
C ASP A 30 5.01 -3.11 10.12
N GLY A 31 4.86 -4.33 9.62
CA GLY A 31 5.94 -5.13 9.03
C GLY A 31 6.17 -4.92 7.52
N GLY A 32 5.38 -4.07 6.87
CA GLY A 32 5.52 -3.73 5.45
C GLY A 32 4.39 -4.19 4.55
N ILE A 33 4.67 -4.21 3.24
CA ILE A 33 3.68 -4.50 2.19
C ILE A 33 3.34 -5.98 2.20
N VAL A 34 2.08 -6.29 2.50
CA VAL A 34 1.58 -7.67 2.57
C VAL A 34 0.79 -8.08 1.33
N ALA A 35 0.32 -7.13 0.52
CA ALA A 35 -0.31 -7.42 -0.77
C ALA A 35 -0.18 -6.24 -1.73
N SER A 36 -0.20 -6.52 -3.03
CA SER A 36 -0.32 -5.50 -4.09
C SER A 36 -1.12 -6.02 -5.27
N GLY A 37 -1.84 -5.14 -5.97
CA GLY A 37 -2.60 -5.48 -7.16
C GLY A 37 -3.04 -4.24 -7.94
N ASP A 38 -3.57 -4.42 -9.14
CA ASP A 38 -4.00 -3.32 -10.00
C ASP A 38 -5.37 -2.75 -9.58
N SER A 39 -6.06 -3.46 -8.68
CA SER A 39 -7.37 -3.06 -8.15
C SER A 39 -7.58 -3.48 -6.69
N LEU A 40 -8.50 -2.81 -5.98
CA LEU A 40 -8.91 -3.21 -4.62
C LEU A 40 -9.40 -4.67 -4.52
N PRO A 41 -10.22 -5.20 -5.45
CA PRO A 41 -10.59 -6.61 -5.43
C PRO A 41 -9.41 -7.59 -5.52
N GLU A 42 -8.37 -7.26 -6.29
CA GLU A 42 -7.16 -8.09 -6.36
C GLU A 42 -6.40 -8.09 -5.04
N VAL A 43 -6.21 -6.93 -4.43
CA VAL A 43 -5.57 -6.80 -3.11
C VAL A 43 -6.34 -7.61 -2.07
N SER A 44 -7.68 -7.47 -2.04
CA SER A 44 -8.55 -8.25 -1.14
C SER A 44 -8.43 -9.75 -1.37
N SER A 45 -8.37 -10.20 -2.63
CA SER A 45 -8.15 -11.60 -3.00
C SER A 45 -6.80 -12.14 -2.51
N VAL A 46 -5.73 -11.34 -2.58
CA VAL A 46 -4.41 -11.72 -2.05
C VAL A 46 -4.44 -11.80 -0.53
N LEU A 47 -5.04 -10.82 0.16
CA LEU A 47 -5.18 -10.81 1.62
C LEU A 47 -5.96 -12.02 2.12
N ARG A 48 -7.10 -12.33 1.48
CA ARG A 48 -7.92 -13.50 1.82
C ARG A 48 -7.14 -14.81 1.69
N ARG A 49 -6.32 -14.95 0.64
CA ARG A 49 -5.42 -16.11 0.47
C ARG A 49 -4.36 -16.23 1.58
N LYS A 50 -4.00 -15.11 2.19
CA LYS A 50 -3.08 -15.02 3.34
C LYS A 50 -3.79 -15.11 4.70
N GLY A 51 -5.11 -15.30 4.72
CA GLY A 51 -5.90 -15.35 5.96
C GLY A 51 -6.09 -13.99 6.64
N MET A 52 -5.85 -12.88 5.92
CA MET A 52 -5.98 -11.51 6.44
C MET A 52 -7.26 -10.84 5.93
N LYS A 53 -7.78 -9.86 6.67
CA LYS A 53 -8.90 -9.01 6.25
C LYS A 53 -8.42 -7.60 5.90
N LEU A 54 -9.22 -6.87 5.14
CA LEU A 54 -8.93 -5.45 4.83
C LEU A 54 -8.86 -4.58 6.09
N ASP A 55 -9.66 -4.89 7.11
CA ASP A 55 -9.67 -4.13 8.38
C ASP A 55 -8.38 -4.35 9.22
N ASP A 56 -7.56 -5.33 8.86
CA ASP A 56 -6.29 -5.61 9.55
C ASP A 56 -5.11 -4.82 8.99
N VAL A 57 -5.29 -4.14 7.85
CA VAL A 57 -4.22 -3.53 7.07
C VAL A 57 -4.59 -2.13 6.62
N MET A 58 -3.60 -1.30 6.32
CA MET A 58 -3.84 -0.04 5.62
C MET A 58 -3.79 -0.29 4.12
N VAL A 59 -4.80 0.19 3.38
CA VAL A 59 -4.87 0.02 1.92
C VAL A 59 -4.83 1.38 1.24
N MET A 60 -3.94 1.53 0.26
CA MET A 60 -3.81 2.77 -0.51
C MET A 60 -3.33 2.52 -1.93
N LYS A 61 -3.55 3.51 -2.80
CA LYS A 61 -2.97 3.53 -4.14
C LYS A 61 -1.62 4.26 -4.09
N VAL A 62 -0.58 3.62 -4.61
CA VAL A 62 0.72 4.25 -4.80
C VAL A 62 0.67 5.04 -6.11
N PRO A 63 0.92 6.36 -6.10
CA PRO A 63 0.97 7.15 -7.34
C PRO A 63 2.13 6.67 -8.22
N ARG A 64 2.02 6.90 -9.54
CA ARG A 64 3.18 6.70 -10.42
C ARG A 64 4.08 7.94 -10.39
N LYS A 65 5.38 7.76 -10.63
CA LYS A 65 6.35 8.87 -10.66
C LYS A 65 6.03 9.92 -11.74
N ASP A 66 5.37 9.53 -12.83
CA ASP A 66 4.86 10.44 -13.86
C ASP A 66 3.58 11.18 -13.45
N GLU A 67 2.79 10.64 -12.51
CA GLU A 67 1.62 11.32 -11.94
C GLU A 67 2.02 12.39 -10.90
N GLU A 68 3.10 12.18 -10.15
CA GLU A 68 3.62 13.18 -9.21
C GLU A 68 4.09 14.46 -9.92
N MET A 69 4.56 14.34 -11.17
CA MET A 69 5.04 15.47 -11.96
C MET A 69 3.92 16.45 -12.38
N LEU A 70 2.67 15.98 -12.45
CA LEU A 70 1.49 16.79 -12.81
C LEU A 70 0.89 17.55 -11.61
N ALA A 71 1.28 17.22 -10.38
CA ALA A 71 0.74 17.89 -9.18
C ALA A 71 1.41 19.24 -8.87
N PHE A 72 2.50 19.58 -9.56
CA PHE A 72 3.33 20.77 -9.32
C PHE A 72 3.47 21.71 -10.54
N THR A 73 2.69 21.49 -11.60
CA THR A 73 2.65 22.35 -12.80
C THR A 73 1.29 23.01 -12.95
#